data_AF-A0A6M4H4Z8-F1
#
_entry.id   AF-A0A6M4H4Z8-F1
#
_cell.length_a   1.000
_cell.length_b   1.000
_cell.length_c   1.000
_cell.angle_alpha   90.00
_cell.angle_beta   90.00
_cell.angle_gamma   90.00
#
_symmetry.space_group_name_H-M   'P 1'
#
loop_
_entity.id
_entity.type
_entity.pdbx_description
1 polymer ?
#
loop_
_entity_poly.entity_id
_entity_poly.type
_entity_poly.pdbx_seq_one_letter_code
_entity_poly.pdbx_strand_id
1 'polypeptide(L)' 'MRFKLQVQEDEKDPRQWHDVNASDGSLLVFDDESVARSKLEELYPILVKMERFEQDTKRTRVLRIIEDDDD' A
#
# COMPACT_ATOMS: atom_id res chain seq x y z
N MET A 1 14.10 -8.44 -2.35
CA MET A 1 13.70 -7.06 -2.02
C MET A 1 12.20 -7.07 -1.80
N ARG A 2 11.72 -6.59 -0.66
CA ARG A 2 10.30 -6.75 -0.29
C ARG A 2 9.52 -5.46 -0.42
N PHE A 3 8.22 -5.60 -0.63
CA PHE A 3 7.25 -4.53 -0.78
C PHE A 3 6.09 -4.74 0.18
N LYS A 4 5.57 -3.66 0.73
CA LYS A 4 4.33 -3.65 1.51
C LYS A 4 3.34 -2.66 0.95
N LEU A 5 2.09 -2.83 1.33
CA LEU A 5 0.99 -1.97 0.96
C LEU A 5 0.63 -1.06 2.12
N GLN A 6 0.31 0.20 1.80
CA GLN A 6 -0.29 1.12 2.74
C GLN A 6 -1.49 1.84 2.15
N VAL A 7 -2.47 2.11 3.00
CA VAL A 7 -3.66 2.88 2.68
C VAL A 7 -3.86 4.00 3.70
N GLN A 8 -4.40 5.13 3.25
CA GLN A 8 -4.91 6.15 4.17
C GLN A 8 -6.28 5.70 4.66
N GLU A 9 -6.44 5.67 5.98
CA GLU A 9 -7.74 5.33 6.61
C GLU A 9 -8.64 6.55 6.71
N ASP A 10 -8.07 7.72 7.02
CA ASP A 10 -8.82 8.96 7.21
C ASP A 10 -8.60 9.94 6.04
N GLU A 11 -9.67 10.27 5.32
CA GLU A 11 -9.64 11.25 4.22
C GLU A 11 -9.29 12.67 4.68
N LYS A 12 -9.42 12.96 5.98
CA LYS A 12 -9.14 14.26 6.59
C LYS A 12 -7.72 14.36 7.14
N ASP A 13 -7.01 13.24 7.30
CA ASP A 13 -5.60 13.23 7.72
C ASP A 13 -4.71 12.46 6.72
N PRO A 14 -4.18 13.15 5.68
CA PRO A 14 -3.36 12.53 4.65
C PRO A 14 -1.98 12.05 5.14
N ARG A 15 -1.65 12.29 6.42
CA ARG A 15 -0.38 11.86 7.03
C ARG A 15 -0.53 10.50 7.70
N GLN A 16 -1.75 10.04 7.94
CA GLN A 16 -2.02 8.77 8.60
C GLN A 16 -2.11 7.63 7.57
N TRP A 17 -1.05 6.82 7.52
CA TRP A 17 -0.97 5.66 6.63
C TRP A 17 -0.93 4.38 7.46
N HIS A 18 -1.75 3.41 7.08
CA HIS A 18 -1.84 2.12 7.73
C HIS A 18 -1.29 1.03 6.82
N ASP A 19 -0.50 0.13 7.40
CA ASP A 19 -0.04 -1.07 6.73
C ASP A 19 -1.22 -2.02 6.49
N VAL A 20 -1.31 -2.56 5.27
CA VAL A 20 -2.31 -3.58 4.95
C VAL A 20 -1.80 -4.91 5.49
N ASN A 21 -2.64 -5.55 6.30
CA ASN A 21 -2.35 -6.86 6.87
C ASN A 21 -3.06 -7.96 6.08
N ALA A 22 -2.48 -9.15 6.09
CA ALA A 22 -3.11 -10.37 5.63
C ALA A 22 -4.27 -10.77 6.55
N SER A 23 -5.06 -11.74 6.12
CA SER A 23 -6.22 -12.21 6.89
C SER A 23 -5.87 -12.82 8.24
N ASP A 24 -4.62 -13.28 8.43
CA ASP A 24 -4.12 -13.77 9.72
C ASP A 24 -3.62 -12.65 10.65
N GLY A 25 -3.60 -11.40 10.18
CA GLY A 25 -3.12 -10.24 10.93
C GLY A 25 -1.64 -9.93 10.76
N SER A 26 -0.87 -10.78 10.06
CA SER A 26 0.51 -10.45 9.68
C SER A 26 0.59 -9.36 8.62
N LEU A 27 1.73 -8.66 8.56
CA LEU A 27 1.99 -7.64 7.54
C LEU A 27 1.98 -8.28 6.14
N LEU A 28 1.20 -7.72 5.22
CA LEU A 28 1.14 -8.22 3.85
C LEU A 28 2.36 -7.74 3.05
N VAL A 29 3.25 -8.68 2.72
CA VAL A 29 4.50 -8.44 2.00
C VAL A 29 4.60 -9.23 0.71
N PHE A 30 5.29 -8.64 -0.28
CA PHE A 30 5.51 -9.20 -1.61
C PHE A 30 6.97 -9.06 -2.03
N ASP A 31 7.48 -9.99 -2.83
CA ASP A 31 8.83 -9.92 -3.41
C ASP A 31 8.90 -9.15 -4.73
N ASP A 32 7.74 -8.83 -5.32
CA ASP A 32 7.61 -8.13 -6.60
C ASP A 32 6.65 -6.93 -6.50
N GLU A 33 7.07 -5.77 -7.02
CA GLU A 33 6.27 -4.54 -6.96
C GLU A 33 5.01 -4.65 -7.81
N SER A 34 5.08 -5.30 -8.97
CA SER A 34 3.92 -5.44 -9.87
C SER A 34 2.87 -6.32 -9.23
N VAL A 35 3.27 -7.42 -8.57
CA VAL A 35 2.37 -8.27 -7.78
C VAL A 35 1.76 -7.47 -6.63
N ALA A 36 2.56 -6.67 -5.90
CA ALA A 36 2.05 -5.82 -4.84
C ALA A 36 1.00 -4.80 -5.35
N ARG A 37 1.27 -4.15 -6.49
CA ARG A 37 0.34 -3.21 -7.13
C ARG A 37 -0.95 -3.88 -7.60
N SER A 38 -0.85 -5.04 -8.25
CA SER A 38 -2.04 -5.81 -8.63
C SER A 38 -2.86 -6.17 -7.40
N LYS A 39 -2.22 -6.59 -6.31
CA LYS A 39 -2.95 -6.92 -5.08
C LYS A 39 -3.60 -5.70 -4.43
N LEU A 40 -2.96 -4.55 -4.50
CA LEU A 40 -3.51 -3.27 -4.05
C LEU A 40 -4.77 -2.89 -4.84
N GLU A 41 -4.77 -3.09 -6.17
CA GLU A 41 -5.95 -2.87 -7.01
C GLU A 41 -7.07 -3.88 -6.74
N GLU A 42 -6.75 -5.14 -6.43
CA GLU A 42 -7.74 -6.13 -6.02
C GLU A 42 -8.42 -5.78 -4.68
N LEU A 43 -7.63 -5.34 -3.69
CA LEU A 43 -8.12 -5.06 -2.33
C LEU A 43 -8.81 -3.69 -2.24
N TYR A 44 -8.31 -2.69 -2.96
CA TYR A 44 -8.80 -1.31 -2.92
C TYR A 44 -9.11 -0.76 -4.32
N PRO A 45 -9.97 -1.43 -5.12
CA PRO A 45 -10.20 -1.05 -6.52
C PRO A 45 -10.78 0.34 -6.67
N ILE A 46 -11.58 0.81 -5.70
CA ILE A 46 -12.16 2.16 -5.72
C ILE A 46 -11.08 3.21 -5.50
N LEU A 47 -10.24 3.05 -4.47
CA LEU A 47 -9.19 4.01 -4.16
C LEU A 47 -8.17 4.11 -5.30
N VAL A 48 -7.76 2.97 -5.85
CA VAL A 48 -6.82 2.91 -6.99
C VAL A 48 -7.43 3.54 -8.25
N LYS A 49 -8.74 3.36 -8.50
CA LYS A 49 -9.41 4.01 -9.63
C LYS A 49 -9.58 5.51 -9.39
N MET A 50 -9.87 5.94 -8.16
CA MET A 50 -9.99 7.35 -7.80
C MET A 50 -8.68 8.13 -8.01
N GLU A 51 -7.52 7.50 -7.79
CA GLU A 51 -6.22 8.09 -8.16
C GLU A 51 -6.09 8.46 -9.65
N ARG A 52 -6.88 7.84 -10.54
CA ARG A 52 -6.91 8.19 -11.97
C ARG A 52 -7.78 9.42 -12.27
N PHE A 53 -8.68 9.79 -11.35
CA PHE A 53 -9.65 10.87 -11.53
C PHE A 53 -9.36 12.09 -10.64
N GLU A 54 -8.84 11.89 -9.43
CA GLU A 54 -8.51 12.95 -8.47
C GLU A 54 -7.00 13.27 -8.56
N GLN A 55 -6.66 14.45 -9.06
CA GLN A 55 -5.26 14.80 -9.37
C GLN A 55 -4.34 15.02 -8.16
N ASP A 56 -4.86 15.03 -6.93
CA ASP A 56 -4.10 15.61 -5.81
C ASP A 56 -4.00 14.75 -4.53
N THR A 57 -4.68 13.61 -4.41
CA THR A 57 -4.58 12.82 -3.16
C THR A 57 -4.56 11.31 -3.40
N LYS A 58 -3.34 10.75 -3.46
CA LYS A 58 -3.15 9.30 -3.45
C LYS A 58 -3.52 8.73 -2.09
N ARG A 59 -4.44 7.79 -2.06
CA ARG A 59 -4.90 7.11 -0.84
C ARG A 59 -4.34 5.71 -0.68
N THR A 60 -3.65 5.20 -1.70
CA THR A 60 -2.96 3.91 -1.67
C THR A 60 -1.51 4.07 -2.10
N ARG A 61 -0.61 3.26 -1.55
CA ARG A 61 0.79 3.22 -1.98
C ARG A 61 1.43 1.86 -1.76
N VAL A 62 2.36 1.54 -2.65
CA VAL A 62 3.30 0.43 -2.49
C VAL A 62 4.62 1.03 -2.00
N LEU A 63 5.14 0.50 -0.91
CA LEU A 63 6.42 0.90 -0.34
C LEU A 63 7.39 -0.25 -0.39
N ARG A 64 8.63 0.07 -0.73
CA ARG A 64 9.76 -0.84 -0.63
C ARG A 64 10.21 -0.92 0.83
N ILE A 65 10.33 -2.14 1.35
CA ILE A 65 10.92 -2.41 2.64
C ILE A 65 12.44 -2.42 2.44
N ILE A 66 13.12 -1.52 3.13
CA ILE A 66 14.58 -1.57 3.27
C ILE A 66 14.81 -2.44 4.50
N GLU A 67 15.22 -3.68 4.28
CA GLU A 67 15.84 -4.49 5.33
C GLU A 67 17.26 -3.91 5.46
N ASP A 68 17.51 -3.09 6.48
CA ASP A 68 18.87 -2.79 6.91
C ASP A 68 19.46 -4.12 7.39
N ASP A 69 20.22 -4.77 6.51
CA ASP A 69 21.12 -5.86 6.87
C ASP A 69 22.28 -5.17 7.61
N ASP A 70 22.10 -4.95 8.91
CA ASP A 70 23.15 -4.51 9.83
C ASP A 70 24.12 -5.70 10.00
N ASP A 71 25.15 -5.75 9.15
CA ASP A 71 26.38 -6.56 9.32
C ASP A 71 27.61 -5.66 9.37
#